data_AF-A0A7X7WZW2-F1
#
_entry.id   AF-A0A7X7WZW2-F1
#
_cell.length_a   1.000
_cell.length_b   1.000
_cell.length_c   1.000
_cell.angle_alpha   90.00
_cell.angle_beta   90.00
_cell.angle_gamma   90.00
#
_symmetry.space_group_name_H-M   'P 1'
#
loop_
_entity.id
_entity.type
_entity.pdbx_description
1 polymer ?
#
loop_
_entity_poly.entity_id
_entity_poly.type
_entity_poly.pdbx_seq_one_letter_code
_entity_poly.pdbx_strand_id
1 'polypeptide(L)'
;MEQIENIINAIDNKLLETGKEYLILRQANELLMSLGFVEDNKILKKIILEGQLPHAYLTESAPRQWRIPLSKDGLLRKEKLKPQNIHNKRPNKVSCDVNREEKSVRHFICPRCGSQLLISDDLREEEYIRCSICKNIFPNPFREVSRNFFKSHKGWIITIIVIIVLWIIGASIDNSNNFSTNQKVENSPYDASVSQVVQYLKDNLKDPDSYSGVEWSSVIKTDDGGYYVRHKYRAKNSFGGYALENKVFYLDSKGNVINVIDY
;
A
#
# COMPACT_ATOMS: atom_id res chain seq x y z
N MET A 1 -33.51 11.21 6.48
CA MET A 1 -33.30 9.77 6.78
C MET A 1 -32.62 9.07 5.60
N GLU A 2 -33.11 9.24 4.37
CA GLU A 2 -32.53 8.64 3.15
C GLU A 2 -31.03 8.92 2.96
N GLN A 3 -30.57 10.15 3.21
CA GLN A 3 -29.13 10.48 3.09
C GLN A 3 -28.24 9.72 4.08
N ILE A 4 -28.73 9.44 5.29
CA ILE A 4 -27.98 8.70 6.32
C ILE A 4 -27.91 7.22 5.95
N GLU A 5 -29.00 6.66 5.43
CA GLU A 5 -29.05 5.28 4.97
C GLU A 5 -28.08 5.04 3.79
N ASN A 6 -28.00 5.99 2.86
CA ASN A 6 -27.02 5.95 1.77
C ASN A 6 -25.57 5.97 2.28
N ILE A 7 -25.29 6.79 3.30
CA ILE A 7 -23.98 6.85 3.97
C ILE A 7 -23.65 5.49 4.62
N ILE A 8 -24.59 4.91 5.37
CA ILE A 8 -24.41 3.61 6.03
C ILE A 8 -24.15 2.52 5.00
N ASN A 9 -24.95 2.48 3.93
CA ASN A 9 -24.82 1.49 2.86
C ASN A 9 -23.49 1.61 2.11
N ALA A 10 -23.02 2.83 1.85
CA ALA A 10 -21.72 3.06 1.22
C ALA A 10 -20.56 2.52 2.08
N ILE A 11 -20.60 2.78 3.39
CA ILE A 11 -19.61 2.28 4.34
C ILE A 11 -19.65 0.76 4.42
N ASP A 12 -20.84 0.17 4.56
CA ASP A 12 -21.02 -1.29 4.62
C ASP A 12 -20.50 -1.98 3.37
N ASN A 13 -20.85 -1.47 2.19
CA ASN A 13 -20.38 -2.02 0.92
C ASN A 13 -18.84 -1.99 0.87
N LYS A 14 -18.23 -0.87 1.29
CA LYS A 14 -16.77 -0.77 1.31
C LYS A 14 -16.11 -1.76 2.27
N LEU A 15 -16.71 -2.00 3.43
CA LEU A 15 -16.22 -2.98 4.41
C LEU A 15 -16.36 -4.42 3.88
N LEU A 16 -17.47 -4.74 3.21
CA LEU A 16 -17.68 -6.04 2.57
C LEU A 16 -16.70 -6.28 1.42
N GLU A 17 -16.48 -5.29 0.55
CA GLU A 17 -15.53 -5.36 -0.56
C GLU A 17 -14.08 -5.55 -0.09
N THR A 18 -13.67 -4.79 0.93
CA THR A 18 -12.28 -4.80 1.41
C THR A 18 -12.00 -5.91 2.43
N GLY A 19 -13.04 -6.56 2.96
CA GLY A 19 -12.94 -7.55 4.03
C GLY A 19 -12.49 -6.97 5.37
N LYS A 20 -12.44 -5.64 5.52
CA LYS A 20 -12.03 -4.97 6.76
C LYS A 20 -13.11 -5.08 7.83
N GLU A 21 -12.69 -5.06 9.09
CA GLU A 21 -13.61 -5.07 10.23
C GLU A 21 -14.23 -3.70 10.51
N TYR A 22 -13.47 -2.62 10.27
CA TYR A 22 -13.91 -1.25 10.48
C TYR A 22 -13.17 -0.27 9.57
N LEU A 23 -13.78 0.90 9.34
CA LEU A 23 -13.13 2.07 8.76
C LEU A 23 -12.76 3.06 9.85
N ILE A 24 -11.64 3.76 9.67
CA ILE A 24 -11.29 4.92 10.48
C ILE A 24 -12.06 6.13 9.95
N LEU A 25 -12.47 7.07 10.83
CA LEU A 25 -13.23 8.27 10.43
C LEU A 25 -12.66 9.00 9.20
N ARG A 26 -11.34 9.16 9.11
CA ARG A 26 -10.69 9.76 7.94
C ARG A 26 -10.97 8.98 6.65
N GLN A 27 -10.84 7.65 6.68
CA GLN A 27 -11.08 6.79 5.52
C GLN A 27 -12.56 6.82 5.11
N ALA A 28 -13.47 6.83 6.09
CA ALA A 28 -14.89 6.95 5.82
C ALA A 28 -15.23 8.32 5.20
N ASN A 29 -14.63 9.42 5.68
CA ASN A 29 -14.79 10.73 5.08
C ASN A 29 -14.31 10.77 3.63
N GLU A 30 -13.10 10.27 3.36
CA GLU A 30 -12.53 10.19 2.00
C GLU A 30 -13.45 9.41 1.06
N LEU A 31 -13.99 8.27 1.52
CA LEU A 31 -14.96 7.47 0.78
C LEU A 31 -16.23 8.27 0.46
N LEU A 32 -16.85 8.89 1.45
CA LEU A 32 -18.13 9.59 1.27
C LEU A 32 -18.01 10.83 0.38
N MET A 33 -16.89 11.56 0.48
CA MET A 33 -16.59 12.66 -0.45
C MET A 33 -16.40 12.16 -1.88
N SER A 34 -15.71 11.03 -2.08
CA SER A 34 -15.51 10.46 -3.42
C SER A 34 -16.81 10.02 -4.10
N LEU A 35 -17.81 9.64 -3.30
CA LEU A 35 -19.14 9.24 -3.78
C LEU A 35 -20.12 10.41 -3.88
N GLY A 36 -19.71 11.63 -3.49
CA GLY A 36 -20.57 12.81 -3.52
C GLY A 36 -21.68 12.83 -2.47
N PHE A 37 -21.61 11.99 -1.43
CA PHE A 37 -22.62 11.95 -0.37
C PHE A 37 -22.46 13.08 0.65
N VAL A 38 -21.24 13.62 0.77
CA VAL A 38 -20.84 14.59 1.79
C VAL A 38 -19.88 15.61 1.18
N GLU A 39 -20.14 16.91 1.42
CA GLU A 39 -19.32 18.02 0.90
C GLU A 39 -18.16 18.40 1.83
N ASP A 40 -18.31 18.19 3.14
CA ASP A 40 -17.32 18.58 4.16
C ASP A 40 -16.91 17.41 5.07
N ASN A 41 -15.61 17.34 5.37
CA ASN A 41 -14.99 16.33 6.22
C ASN A 41 -15.50 16.34 7.69
N LYS A 42 -16.23 17.39 8.10
CA LYS A 42 -16.80 17.51 9.45
C LYS A 42 -18.17 16.85 9.59
N ILE A 43 -18.89 16.63 8.49
CA ILE A 43 -20.29 16.18 8.51
C ILE A 43 -20.41 14.80 9.15
N LEU A 44 -19.56 13.84 8.78
CA LEU A 44 -19.62 12.49 9.36
C LEU A 44 -19.34 12.51 10.87
N LYS A 45 -18.41 13.36 11.32
CA LYS A 45 -18.14 13.54 12.76
C LYS A 45 -19.37 14.07 13.49
N LYS A 46 -20.10 15.02 12.88
CA LYS A 46 -21.35 15.55 13.43
C LYS A 46 -22.45 14.47 13.53
N ILE A 47 -22.63 13.67 12.48
CA ILE A 47 -23.59 12.55 12.44
C ILE A 47 -23.32 11.52 13.56
N ILE A 48 -22.04 11.20 13.80
CA ILE A 48 -21.64 10.29 14.89
C ILE A 48 -21.99 10.90 16.26
N LEU A 49 -21.69 12.19 16.47
CA LEU A 49 -21.97 12.88 17.73
C LEU A 49 -23.47 13.05 18.00
N GLU A 50 -24.26 13.19 16.94
CA GLU A 50 -25.73 13.25 17.01
C GLU A 50 -26.36 11.86 17.24
N GLY A 51 -25.57 10.79 17.30
CA GLY A 51 -26.05 9.43 17.59
C GLY A 51 -26.76 8.74 16.41
N GLN A 52 -26.68 9.31 15.21
CA GLN A 52 -27.31 8.76 14.01
C GLN A 52 -26.56 7.53 13.45
N LEU A 53 -25.33 7.30 13.91
CA LEU A 53 -24.51 6.12 13.59
C LEU A 53 -24.19 5.33 14.88
N PRO A 54 -25.14 4.54 15.42
CA PRO A 54 -25.00 3.93 16.74
C PRO A 54 -23.95 2.82 16.83
N HIS A 55 -23.45 2.33 15.69
CA HIS A 55 -22.43 1.29 15.64
C HIS A 55 -21.01 1.84 15.63
N ALA A 56 -20.82 3.16 15.48
CA ALA A 56 -19.51 3.79 15.57
C ALA A 56 -19.08 3.97 17.03
N TYR A 57 -17.79 3.73 17.33
CA TYR A 57 -17.25 3.86 18.68
C TYR A 57 -15.86 4.51 18.68
N LEU A 58 -15.51 5.13 19.81
CA LEU A 58 -14.19 5.73 20.04
C LEU A 58 -13.28 4.72 20.75
N THR A 59 -12.04 4.58 20.31
CA THR A 59 -11.07 3.72 21.00
C THR A 59 -10.65 4.30 22.35
N GLU A 60 -10.48 3.42 23.34
CA GLU A 60 -10.01 3.79 24.68
C GLU A 60 -8.49 4.05 24.71
N SER A 61 -7.73 3.27 23.95
CA SER A 61 -6.28 3.38 23.82
C SER A 61 -5.86 4.55 22.94
N ALA A 62 -4.78 5.24 23.32
CA ALA A 62 -4.19 6.29 22.52
C ALA A 62 -3.50 5.74 21.24
N PRO A 63 -3.61 6.41 20.08
CA PRO A 63 -4.42 7.61 19.83
C PRO A 63 -5.92 7.27 19.74
N ARG A 64 -6.75 8.07 20.42
CA ARG A 64 -8.21 7.89 20.39
C ARG A 64 -8.74 8.16 18.99
N GLN A 65 -9.27 7.13 18.36
CA GLN A 65 -9.76 7.18 16.98
C GLN A 65 -11.18 6.63 16.92
N TRP A 66 -11.99 7.24 16.06
CA TRP A 66 -13.32 6.73 15.73
C TRP A 66 -13.20 5.54 14.78
N ARG A 67 -13.80 4.42 15.16
CA ARG A 67 -13.93 3.22 14.34
C ARG A 67 -15.40 3.03 13.96
N ILE A 68 -15.62 2.77 12.68
CA ILE A 68 -16.94 2.58 12.10
C ILE A 68 -16.99 1.15 11.54
N PRO A 69 -17.51 0.18 12.30
CA PRO A 69 -17.70 -1.20 11.85
C PRO A 69 -18.94 -1.35 10.96
N LEU A 70 -19.20 -2.57 10.50
CA LEU A 70 -20.43 -2.90 9.77
C LEU A 70 -21.67 -2.57 10.59
N SER A 71 -22.70 -2.06 9.90
CA SER A 71 -24.04 -1.94 10.47
C SER A 71 -24.66 -3.31 10.71
N LYS A 72 -25.80 -3.36 11.41
CA LYS A 72 -26.57 -4.60 11.61
C LYS A 72 -26.96 -5.23 10.26
N ASP A 73 -27.39 -4.41 9.31
CA ASP A 73 -27.75 -4.88 7.96
C ASP A 73 -26.52 -5.31 7.16
N GLY A 74 -25.40 -4.61 7.33
CA GLY A 74 -24.11 -5.00 6.79
C GLY A 74 -23.64 -6.38 7.29
N LEU A 75 -23.84 -6.67 8.58
CA LEU A 75 -23.55 -7.98 9.18
C LEU A 75 -24.45 -9.08 8.61
N LEU A 76 -25.76 -8.84 8.50
CA LEU A 76 -26.70 -9.79 7.90
C LEU A 76 -26.34 -10.08 6.43
N ARG A 77 -25.92 -9.05 5.68
CA ARG A 77 -25.40 -9.22 4.32
C ARG A 77 -24.13 -10.06 4.31
N LYS A 78 -23.19 -9.81 5.23
CA LYS A 78 -21.95 -10.60 5.38
C LYS A 78 -22.22 -12.08 5.66
N GLU A 79 -23.21 -12.39 6.49
CA GLU A 79 -23.60 -13.77 6.80
C GLU A 79 -24.21 -14.49 5.59
N LYS A 80 -25.07 -13.81 4.82
CA LYS A 80 -25.65 -14.36 3.59
C LYS A 80 -24.61 -14.63 2.50
N LEU A 81 -23.49 -13.89 2.51
CA LEU A 81 -22.37 -14.07 1.59
C LEU A 81 -21.46 -15.25 1.96
N LYS A 82 -21.53 -15.76 3.20
CA LYS A 82 -20.79 -16.98 3.56
C LYS A 82 -21.43 -18.16 2.82
N PRO A 83 -20.65 -18.98 2.08
CA PRO A 83 -21.19 -20.20 1.49
C PRO A 83 -21.76 -21.06 2.63
N GLN A 84 -23.07 -21.29 2.59
CA GLN A 84 -23.70 -22.22 3.53
C GLN A 84 -23.13 -23.61 3.25
N ASN A 85 -22.46 -24.19 4.26
CA ASN A 85 -22.11 -25.61 4.24
C ASN A 85 -23.41 -26.42 4.27
N ILE A 86 -23.97 -26.69 3.09
CA ILE A 86 -25.01 -27.70 2.92
C ILE A 86 -24.30 -29.05 2.92
N HIS A 87 -23.84 -29.48 4.10
CA HIS A 87 -23.66 -30.91 4.33
C HIS A 87 -25.02 -31.52 4.66
N ASN A 88 -25.30 -32.65 4.01
CA ASN A 88 -26.46 -33.52 4.16
C ASN A 88 -27.70 -33.15 3.33
N LYS A 89 -27.64 -33.48 2.03
CA LYS A 89 -28.66 -34.32 1.39
C LYS A 89 -28.01 -35.06 0.23
N ARG A 90 -27.93 -36.39 0.33
CA ARG A 90 -27.51 -37.27 -0.76
C ARG A 90 -28.46 -37.09 -1.95
N PRO A 91 -28.00 -36.89 -3.18
CA PRO A 91 -28.84 -37.15 -4.34
C PRO A 91 -28.71 -38.63 -4.71
N ASN A 92 -29.85 -39.29 -4.84
CA ASN A 92 -29.97 -40.58 -5.51
C ASN A 92 -29.53 -40.44 -6.98
N LYS A 93 -28.83 -41.46 -7.47
CA LYS A 93 -28.45 -41.67 -8.87
C LYS A 93 -29.66 -41.55 -9.79
N VAL A 94 -29.53 -40.73 -10.85
CA VAL A 94 -30.08 -41.04 -12.17
C VAL A 94 -28.97 -40.80 -13.18
N SER A 95 -28.55 -41.89 -13.81
CA SER A 95 -27.58 -41.94 -14.88
C SER A 95 -28.27 -41.76 -16.23
N CYS A 96 -27.73 -40.91 -17.11
CA CYS A 96 -27.80 -41.13 -18.56
C CYS A 96 -26.56 -40.50 -19.21
N ASP A 97 -25.59 -41.32 -19.60
CA ASP A 97 -24.66 -41.02 -20.71
C ASP A 97 -25.41 -41.33 -22.03
N VAL A 98 -25.13 -40.82 -23.25
CA VAL A 98 -23.96 -40.23 -23.93
C VAL A 98 -24.53 -39.45 -25.14
N ASN A 99 -24.12 -38.25 -25.59
CA ASN A 99 -23.01 -37.89 -26.50
C ASN A 99 -23.26 -36.41 -26.90
N ARG A 100 -22.51 -35.41 -26.41
CA ARG A 100 -21.21 -34.89 -26.88
C ARG A 100 -21.21 -34.12 -28.22
N GLU A 101 -21.74 -32.90 -28.16
CA GLU A 101 -21.07 -31.66 -28.62
C GLU A 101 -21.36 -30.57 -27.57
N GLU A 102 -20.85 -30.76 -26.35
CA GLU A 102 -21.01 -29.75 -25.29
C GLU A 102 -20.04 -28.58 -25.54
N LYS A 103 -20.49 -27.59 -26.32
CA LYS A 103 -20.06 -26.21 -26.06
C LYS A 103 -20.33 -25.92 -24.59
N SER A 104 -19.35 -25.36 -23.88
CA SER A 104 -19.35 -25.25 -22.41
C SER A 104 -20.34 -24.16 -21.99
N VAL A 105 -21.63 -24.48 -21.98
CA VAL A 105 -22.67 -23.51 -21.59
C VAL A 105 -22.56 -23.26 -20.09
N ARG A 106 -22.05 -22.09 -19.72
CA ARG A 106 -21.94 -21.69 -18.32
C ARG A 106 -23.17 -20.88 -17.92
N HIS A 107 -23.81 -21.34 -16.86
CA HIS A 107 -24.93 -20.65 -16.25
C HIS A 107 -24.39 -19.52 -15.35
N PHE A 108 -25.00 -18.35 -15.44
CA PHE A 108 -24.69 -17.20 -14.60
C PHE A 108 -25.96 -16.56 -14.05
N ILE A 109 -25.91 -16.04 -12.83
CA ILE A 109 -27.08 -15.43 -12.18
C ILE A 109 -27.03 -13.92 -12.42
N CYS A 110 -28.07 -13.36 -13.02
CA CYS A 110 -28.16 -11.92 -13.24
C CYS A 110 -28.14 -11.16 -11.90
N PRO A 111 -27.23 -10.18 -11.69
CA PRO A 111 -27.09 -9.49 -10.41
C PRO A 111 -28.30 -8.61 -10.05
N ARG A 112 -29.15 -8.27 -11.02
CA ARG A 112 -30.31 -7.41 -10.80
C ARG A 112 -31.59 -8.16 -10.51
N CYS A 113 -31.90 -9.21 -11.29
CA CYS A 113 -33.18 -9.92 -11.17
C CYS A 113 -33.07 -11.37 -10.69
N GLY A 114 -31.85 -11.89 -10.48
CA GLY A 114 -31.64 -13.25 -9.97
C GLY A 114 -31.94 -14.37 -10.97
N SER A 115 -32.30 -14.05 -12.21
CA SER A 115 -32.55 -15.05 -13.24
C SER A 115 -31.27 -15.72 -13.73
N GLN A 116 -31.36 -17.04 -13.98
CA GLN A 116 -30.27 -17.83 -14.55
C GLN A 116 -30.18 -17.57 -16.06
N LEU A 117 -29.05 -17.00 -16.49
CA LEU A 117 -28.72 -16.70 -17.87
C LEU A 117 -27.77 -17.77 -18.42
N LEU A 118 -28.05 -18.20 -19.65
CA LEU A 118 -27.16 -19.04 -20.45
C LEU A 118 -26.28 -18.11 -21.28
N ILE A 119 -24.97 -18.11 -21.01
CA ILE A 119 -24.01 -17.31 -21.78
C ILE A 119 -23.35 -18.25 -22.81
N SER A 120 -23.56 -17.96 -24.10
CA SER A 120 -22.88 -18.67 -25.19
C SER A 120 -21.39 -18.35 -25.19
N ASP A 121 -20.58 -19.29 -25.68
CA ASP A 121 -19.14 -19.10 -25.84
C ASP A 121 -18.80 -17.92 -26.75
N ASP A 122 -19.69 -17.56 -27.67
CA ASP A 122 -19.52 -16.44 -28.60
C ASP A 122 -19.53 -15.06 -27.90
N LEU A 123 -20.03 -14.98 -26.67
CA LEU A 123 -20.10 -13.74 -25.89
C LEU A 123 -18.96 -13.62 -24.86
N ARG A 124 -17.92 -14.47 -24.93
CA ARG A 124 -16.80 -14.47 -23.96
C ARG A 124 -15.90 -13.25 -24.05
N GLU A 125 -15.78 -12.64 -25.23
CA GLU A 125 -14.91 -11.48 -25.45
C GLU A 125 -15.60 -10.15 -25.14
N GLU A 126 -16.93 -10.16 -25.11
CA GLU A 126 -17.75 -8.99 -24.82
C GLU A 126 -17.48 -8.46 -23.41
N GLU A 127 -17.30 -7.15 -23.28
CA GLU A 127 -17.02 -6.51 -21.99
C GLU A 127 -18.27 -6.47 -21.10
N TYR A 128 -19.44 -6.33 -21.70
CA TYR A 128 -20.73 -6.23 -21.01
C TYR A 128 -21.78 -7.13 -21.65
N ILE A 129 -22.58 -7.78 -20.82
CA ILE A 129 -23.68 -8.65 -21.23
C ILE A 129 -25.00 -8.02 -20.82
N ARG A 130 -26.00 -8.12 -21.70
CA ARG A 130 -27.38 -7.71 -21.43
C ARG A 130 -28.22 -8.90 -20.99
N CYS A 131 -28.90 -8.79 -19.85
CA CYS A 131 -29.87 -9.77 -19.40
C CYS A 131 -31.05 -9.88 -20.39
N SER A 132 -31.44 -11.09 -20.80
CA SER A 132 -32.59 -11.31 -21.68
C SER A 132 -33.93 -10.95 -21.03
N ILE A 133 -34.01 -11.09 -19.70
CA ILE A 133 -35.23 -10.91 -18.90
C ILE A 133 -35.41 -9.46 -18.46
N CYS A 134 -34.49 -8.92 -17.64
CA CYS A 134 -34.63 -7.57 -17.07
C CYS A 134 -33.97 -6.46 -17.90
N LYS A 135 -33.33 -6.83 -19.03
CA LYS A 135 -32.60 -5.93 -19.94
C LYS A 135 -31.43 -5.16 -19.31
N ASN A 136 -31.07 -5.47 -18.05
CA ASN A 136 -29.93 -4.85 -17.39
C ASN A 136 -28.61 -5.25 -18.07
N ILE A 137 -27.73 -4.27 -18.25
CA ILE A 137 -26.37 -4.47 -18.77
C ILE A 137 -25.42 -4.56 -17.58
N PHE A 138 -24.56 -5.57 -17.56
CA PHE A 138 -23.61 -5.81 -16.48
C PHE A 138 -22.29 -6.38 -17.04
N PRO A 139 -21.15 -6.20 -16.34
CA PRO A 139 -19.87 -6.68 -16.84
C PRO A 139 -19.88 -8.19 -17.04
N ASN A 140 -19.27 -8.65 -18.13
CA ASN A 140 -19.20 -10.06 -18.45
C ASN A 140 -18.36 -10.80 -17.39
N PRO A 141 -18.97 -11.69 -16.59
CA PRO A 141 -18.26 -12.41 -15.51
C PRO A 141 -17.27 -13.45 -16.05
N PHE A 142 -17.38 -13.81 -17.33
CA PHE A 142 -16.56 -14.83 -17.97
C PHE A 142 -15.53 -14.26 -18.94
N ARG A 143 -15.38 -12.93 -19.00
CA ARG A 143 -14.32 -12.32 -19.79
C ARG A 143 -12.98 -12.72 -19.18
N GLU A 144 -12.28 -13.62 -19.87
CA GLU A 144 -10.89 -13.91 -19.56
C GLU A 144 -10.08 -12.66 -19.92
N VAL A 145 -9.74 -11.87 -18.91
CA VAL A 145 -8.70 -10.83 -19.06
C VAL A 145 -7.42 -11.59 -19.32
N SER A 146 -7.11 -11.78 -20.61
CA SER A 146 -5.84 -12.36 -21.04
C SER A 146 -4.71 -11.51 -20.47
N ARG A 147 -4.17 -11.93 -19.32
CA ARG A 147 -2.84 -11.53 -18.87
C ARG A 147 -1.85 -12.25 -19.76
N ASN A 148 -1.77 -11.82 -21.02
CA ASN A 148 -0.66 -12.15 -21.87
C ASN A 148 0.59 -11.42 -21.33
N PHE A 149 1.18 -11.95 -20.25
CA PHE A 149 2.58 -11.70 -19.91
C PHE A 149 3.20 -12.78 -19.01
N PHE A 150 2.97 -14.06 -19.28
CA PHE A 150 3.93 -15.09 -18.85
C PHE A 150 4.18 -16.06 -20.01
N LYS A 151 4.93 -15.58 -21.01
CA LYS A 151 5.50 -16.43 -22.05
C LYS A 151 6.51 -17.38 -21.38
N SER A 152 6.21 -18.68 -21.46
CA SER A 152 7.14 -19.82 -21.37
C SER A 152 8.39 -19.61 -20.48
N HIS A 153 8.25 -19.95 -19.21
CA HIS A 153 9.29 -19.81 -18.17
C HIS A 153 10.60 -20.59 -18.40
N LYS A 154 10.72 -21.39 -19.47
CA LYS A 154 11.93 -22.20 -19.71
C LYS A 154 13.14 -21.36 -20.14
N GLY A 155 12.94 -20.23 -20.81
CA GLY A 155 14.04 -19.31 -21.18
C GLY A 155 14.41 -18.33 -20.06
N TRP A 156 13.41 -17.86 -19.29
CA TRP A 156 13.63 -16.84 -18.28
C TRP A 156 14.38 -17.36 -17.04
N ILE A 157 14.20 -18.63 -16.70
CA ILE A 157 14.97 -19.28 -15.63
C ILE A 157 16.47 -19.31 -15.99
N ILE A 158 16.82 -19.61 -17.26
CA ILE A 158 18.22 -19.61 -17.70
C ILE A 158 18.83 -18.21 -17.59
N THR A 159 18.08 -17.16 -17.96
CA THR A 159 18.57 -15.77 -17.82
C THR A 159 18.71 -15.35 -16.36
N ILE A 160 17.82 -15.78 -15.46
CA ILE A 160 17.94 -15.48 -14.03
C ILE A 160 19.16 -16.19 -13.43
N ILE A 161 19.42 -17.43 -13.82
CA ILE A 161 20.62 -18.17 -13.40
C ILE A 161 21.89 -17.47 -13.90
N VAL A 162 21.94 -17.03 -15.15
CA VAL A 162 23.09 -16.27 -15.69
C VAL A 162 23.29 -14.95 -14.95
N ILE A 163 22.21 -14.22 -14.63
CA ILE A 163 22.28 -12.97 -13.85
C ILE A 163 22.79 -13.25 -12.44
N ILE A 164 22.33 -14.30 -11.78
CA ILE A 164 22.80 -14.70 -10.44
C ILE A 164 24.28 -15.10 -10.49
N VAL A 165 24.71 -15.85 -11.51
CA VAL A 165 26.12 -16.22 -11.69
C VAL A 165 26.98 -14.98 -11.96
N LEU A 166 26.51 -14.04 -12.80
CA LEU A 166 27.18 -12.75 -13.01
C LEU A 166 27.19 -11.87 -11.76
N TRP A 167 26.16 -11.97 -10.90
CA TRP A 167 26.13 -11.31 -9.60
C TRP A 167 27.13 -11.93 -8.62
N ILE A 168 27.28 -13.26 -8.60
CA ILE A 168 28.24 -13.96 -7.75
C ILE A 168 29.69 -13.70 -8.23
N ILE A 169 29.91 -13.70 -9.55
CA ILE A 169 31.21 -13.32 -10.13
C ILE A 169 31.47 -11.83 -9.90
N GLY A 170 30.47 -10.97 -10.05
CA GLY A 170 30.55 -9.52 -9.76
C GLY A 170 30.80 -9.21 -8.29
N ALA A 171 30.19 -9.96 -7.37
CA ALA A 171 30.45 -9.89 -5.92
C ALA A 171 31.83 -10.47 -5.55
N SER A 172 32.46 -11.24 -6.44
CA SER A 172 33.86 -11.67 -6.30
C SER A 172 34.85 -10.62 -6.85
N ILE A 173 34.36 -9.56 -7.52
CA ILE A 173 35.12 -8.34 -7.87
C ILE A 173 34.79 -7.25 -6.85
N ASP A 174 34.74 -7.58 -5.56
CA ASP A 174 34.96 -6.58 -4.51
C ASP A 174 36.45 -6.56 -4.20
N ASN A 175 37.22 -5.95 -5.10
CA ASN A 175 38.49 -5.37 -4.72
C ASN A 175 38.61 -3.96 -5.31
N SER A 176 38.51 -3.00 -4.39
CA SER A 176 38.74 -1.57 -4.56
C SER A 176 37.70 -0.77 -5.36
N ASN A 177 36.51 -0.56 -4.80
CA ASN A 177 35.81 0.71 -5.05
C ASN A 177 36.41 1.81 -4.18
N ASN A 178 37.70 2.11 -4.39
CA ASN A 178 38.19 3.47 -4.18
C ASN A 178 37.72 4.27 -5.39
N PHE A 179 36.41 4.59 -5.44
CA PHE A 179 35.93 5.63 -6.33
C PHE A 179 36.35 6.98 -5.73
N SER A 180 37.64 7.25 -5.81
CA SER A 180 38.23 8.56 -5.59
C SER A 180 37.86 9.46 -6.78
N THR A 181 36.58 9.79 -6.90
CA THR A 181 36.27 11.14 -7.39
C THR A 181 36.68 12.08 -6.27
N ASN A 182 37.53 13.06 -6.56
CA ASN A 182 37.74 14.20 -5.66
C ASN A 182 36.38 14.86 -5.43
N GLN A 183 35.63 14.36 -4.45
CA GLN A 183 34.28 14.79 -4.17
C GLN A 183 34.41 16.11 -3.42
N LYS A 184 34.21 17.20 -4.16
CA LYS A 184 34.32 18.57 -3.66
C LYS A 184 33.50 18.69 -2.36
N VAL A 185 34.18 19.04 -1.27
CA VAL A 185 33.53 19.23 0.04
C VAL A 185 32.87 20.60 0.02
N GLU A 186 31.56 20.61 -0.20
CA GLU A 186 30.75 21.83 -0.23
C GLU A 186 29.33 21.55 0.28
N ASN A 187 28.65 22.62 0.71
CA ASN A 187 27.24 22.55 1.07
C ASN A 187 26.39 22.32 -0.20
N SER A 188 25.43 21.41 -0.11
CA SER A 188 24.43 21.16 -1.13
C SER A 188 23.63 22.44 -1.42
N PRO A 189 23.37 22.76 -2.70
CA PRO A 189 22.59 23.94 -3.08
C PRO A 189 21.11 23.83 -2.69
N TYR A 190 20.60 22.63 -2.38
CA TYR A 190 19.19 22.38 -2.10
C TYR A 190 18.83 22.54 -0.62
N ASP A 191 19.71 22.08 0.28
CA ASP A 191 19.42 21.95 1.71
C ASP A 191 20.61 22.30 2.61
N ALA A 192 21.68 22.86 2.03
CA ALA A 192 22.94 23.19 2.69
C ALA A 192 23.66 22.01 3.36
N SER A 193 23.23 20.76 3.10
CA SER A 193 23.85 19.58 3.71
C SER A 193 25.23 19.29 3.14
N VAL A 194 26.10 18.67 3.95
CA VAL A 194 27.41 18.19 3.47
C VAL A 194 27.36 16.67 3.38
N SER A 195 27.35 16.15 2.15
CA SER A 195 27.11 14.72 1.86
C SER A 195 28.04 13.78 2.62
N GLN A 196 29.32 14.15 2.77
CA GLN A 196 30.34 13.40 3.47
C GLN A 196 30.01 13.25 4.96
N VAL A 197 29.52 14.32 5.59
CA VAL A 197 29.11 14.31 7.00
C VAL A 197 27.81 13.52 7.18
N VAL A 198 26.85 13.63 6.25
CA VAL A 198 25.62 12.83 6.28
C VAL A 198 25.95 11.34 6.19
N GLN A 199 26.87 10.97 5.28
CA GLN A 199 27.30 9.58 5.12
C GLN A 199 27.99 9.09 6.41
N TYR A 200 28.94 9.86 6.93
CA TYR A 200 29.60 9.56 8.21
C TYR A 200 28.58 9.34 9.34
N LEU A 201 27.55 10.19 9.45
CA LEU A 201 26.51 10.03 10.48
C LEU A 201 25.69 8.76 10.28
N LYS A 202 25.31 8.42 9.05
CA LYS A 202 24.59 7.16 8.76
C LYS A 202 25.42 5.93 9.12
N ASP A 203 26.74 6.01 8.94
CA ASP A 203 27.64 4.89 9.23
C ASP A 203 27.97 4.75 10.73
N ASN A 204 27.84 5.83 11.52
CA ASN A 204 28.23 5.87 12.94
C ASN A 204 27.06 5.96 13.93
N LEU A 205 25.86 6.36 13.50
CA LEU A 205 24.68 6.43 14.37
C LEU A 205 24.09 5.03 14.61
N LYS A 206 23.56 4.82 15.82
CA LYS A 206 22.93 3.53 16.22
C LYS A 206 21.67 3.21 15.42
N ASP A 207 20.90 4.23 15.09
CA ASP A 207 19.70 4.14 14.26
C ASP A 207 19.86 5.15 13.12
N PRO A 208 20.42 4.75 11.97
CA PRO A 208 20.69 5.65 10.84
C PRO A 208 19.43 6.34 10.32
N ASP A 209 18.29 5.65 10.34
CA ASP A 209 17.00 6.18 9.89
C ASP A 209 16.41 7.22 10.85
N SER A 210 16.94 7.32 12.07
CA SER A 210 16.54 8.35 13.04
C SER A 210 17.20 9.72 12.82
N TYR A 211 18.21 9.80 11.96
CA TYR A 211 18.93 11.04 11.68
C TYR A 211 18.03 12.10 11.03
N SER A 212 18.02 13.30 11.60
CA SER A 212 17.35 14.47 11.06
C SER A 212 18.25 15.70 11.21
N GLY A 213 18.72 16.24 10.09
CA GLY A 213 19.46 17.51 10.07
C GLY A 213 18.57 18.68 10.51
N VAL A 214 19.09 19.54 11.37
CA VAL A 214 18.39 20.74 11.87
C VAL A 214 19.01 22.01 11.31
N GLU A 215 20.34 22.13 11.37
CA GLU A 215 21.04 23.35 10.96
C GLU A 215 22.45 23.01 10.46
N TRP A 216 22.91 23.70 9.42
CA TRP A 216 24.25 23.54 8.83
C TRP A 216 24.94 24.89 8.79
N SER A 217 26.23 24.93 9.14
CA SER A 217 27.08 26.08 8.79
C SER A 217 27.62 25.94 7.36
N SER A 218 28.17 27.04 6.85
CA SER A 218 29.03 26.99 5.66
C SER A 218 30.25 26.10 5.92
N VAL A 219 30.69 25.39 4.89
CA VAL A 219 31.97 24.68 4.87
C VAL A 219 33.10 25.69 4.85
N ILE A 220 34.06 25.55 5.78
CA ILE A 220 35.24 26.41 5.88
C ILE A 220 36.47 25.56 5.57
N LYS A 221 37.39 26.10 4.75
CA LYS A 221 38.66 25.47 4.42
C LYS A 221 39.69 25.77 5.49
N THR A 222 40.50 24.77 5.86
CA THR A 222 41.67 24.97 6.72
C THR A 222 42.92 25.23 5.88
N ASP A 223 43.95 25.81 6.51
CA ASP A 223 45.23 26.11 5.85
C ASP A 223 45.92 24.83 5.33
N ASP A 224 45.70 23.69 6.00
CA ASP A 224 46.23 22.38 5.62
C ASP A 224 45.49 21.72 4.44
N GLY A 225 44.54 22.43 3.82
CA GLY A 225 43.74 21.92 2.70
C GLY A 225 42.58 21.00 3.09
N GLY A 226 42.30 20.89 4.39
CA GLY A 226 41.12 20.22 4.93
C GLY A 226 39.91 21.15 5.01
N TYR A 227 38.84 20.65 5.62
CA TYR A 227 37.59 21.36 5.76
C TYR A 227 37.02 21.17 7.16
N TYR A 228 36.19 22.10 7.62
CA TYR A 228 35.32 21.84 8.76
C TYR A 228 33.94 22.45 8.55
N VAL A 229 32.95 21.83 9.18
CA VAL A 229 31.55 22.26 9.14
C VAL A 229 30.88 21.96 10.48
N ARG A 230 30.11 22.91 10.99
CA ARG A 230 29.24 22.70 12.13
C ARG A 230 27.90 22.15 11.64
N HIS A 231 27.41 21.14 12.32
CA HIS A 231 26.09 20.58 12.05
C HIS A 231 25.33 20.27 13.34
N LYS A 232 24.09 20.76 13.39
CA LYS A 232 23.12 20.47 14.44
C LYS A 232 22.09 19.49 13.90
N TYR A 233 21.85 18.41 14.63
CA TYR A 233 20.96 17.33 14.20
C TYR A 233 20.26 16.65 15.37
N ARG A 234 19.20 15.90 15.06
CA ARG A 234 18.53 15.01 16.00
C ARG A 234 18.74 13.57 15.58
N ALA A 235 18.98 12.68 16.52
CA ALA A 235 19.07 11.24 16.30
C ALA A 235 18.65 10.49 17.57
N LYS A 236 18.27 9.22 17.44
CA LYS A 236 17.99 8.38 18.61
C LYS A 236 19.27 8.01 19.34
N ASN A 237 19.26 8.17 20.65
CA ASN A 237 20.32 7.70 21.53
C ASN A 237 20.16 6.20 21.86
N SER A 238 21.09 5.67 22.65
CA SER A 238 21.09 4.27 23.12
C SER A 238 19.84 3.86 23.90
N PHE A 239 19.08 4.82 24.43
CA PHE A 239 17.87 4.60 25.24
C PHE A 239 16.58 4.78 24.41
N GLY A 240 16.70 4.95 23.09
CA GLY A 240 15.57 5.09 22.16
C GLY A 240 14.93 6.48 22.11
N GLY A 241 15.43 7.45 22.88
CA GLY A 241 14.98 8.83 22.86
C GLY A 241 15.73 9.68 21.83
N TYR A 242 15.06 10.68 21.25
CA TYR A 242 15.72 11.64 20.34
C TYR A 242 16.55 12.65 21.14
N ALA A 243 17.87 12.65 20.92
CA ALA A 243 18.79 13.65 21.41
C ALA A 243 19.06 14.72 20.33
N LEU A 244 19.26 15.97 20.75
CA LEU A 244 19.67 17.07 19.88
C LEU A 244 21.18 17.27 20.05
N GLU A 245 21.93 17.01 19.00
CA GLU A 245 23.39 17.09 18.96
C GLU A 245 23.83 18.32 18.17
N ASN A 246 24.94 18.92 18.59
CA ASN A 246 25.55 20.07 17.91
C ASN A 246 27.06 19.84 17.89
N LYS A 247 27.60 19.49 16.72
CA LYS A 247 29.00 19.07 16.59
C LYS A 247 29.68 19.76 15.42
N VAL A 248 31.00 19.84 15.49
CA VAL A 248 31.87 20.26 14.38
C VAL A 248 32.58 19.04 13.82
N PHE A 249 32.47 18.86 12.51
CA PHE A 249 33.08 17.78 11.75
C PHE A 249 34.28 18.34 10.99
N TYR A 250 35.46 17.75 11.22
CA TYR A 250 36.67 18.04 10.46
C TYR A 250 36.84 16.98 9.39
N LEU A 251 37.12 17.43 8.16
CA LEU A 251 37.32 16.58 7.00
C LEU A 251 38.72 16.79 6.43
N ASP A 252 39.33 15.72 5.93
CA ASP A 252 40.56 15.82 5.14
C ASP A 252 40.30 16.41 3.74
N SER A 253 41.37 16.62 2.97
CA SER A 253 41.29 17.14 1.60
C SER A 253 40.51 16.22 0.63
N LYS A 254 40.28 14.97 1.00
CA LYS A 254 39.51 13.97 0.23
C LYS A 254 38.04 13.91 0.67
N GLY A 255 37.66 14.62 1.73
CA GLY A 255 36.31 14.62 2.28
C GLY A 255 36.02 13.50 3.28
N ASN A 256 37.04 12.82 3.82
CA ASN A 256 36.84 11.87 4.92
C ASN A 256 36.76 12.63 6.24
N VAL A 257 35.77 12.30 7.08
CA VAL A 257 35.68 12.87 8.43
C VAL A 257 36.80 12.29 9.29
N ILE A 258 37.71 13.14 9.75
CA ILE A 258 38.89 12.77 10.55
C ILE A 258 38.73 13.07 12.04
N ASN A 259 37.84 14.00 12.40
CA ASN A 259 37.57 14.34 13.79
C ASN A 259 36.17 14.93 13.96
N VAL A 260 35.58 14.69 15.13
CA VAL A 260 34.27 15.23 15.53
C VAL A 260 34.36 15.75 16.95
N ILE A 261 34.03 17.02 17.15
CA ILE A 261 34.02 17.66 18.47
C ILE A 261 32.65 18.26 18.76
N ASP A 262 32.29 18.35 20.03
CA ASP A 262 31.10 19.09 20.45
C ASP A 262 31.30 20.60 20.25
N TYR A 263 30.25 21.28 19.77
CA TYR A 263 30.23 22.73 19.54
C TYR A 263 29.73 23.49 20.76
#